data_AF-A0A2V6GEX0-F1
#
_entry.id   AF-A0A2V6GEX0-F1
#
_cell.length_a   1.000
_cell.length_b   1.000
_cell.length_c   1.000
_cell.angle_alpha   90.00
_cell.angle_beta   90.00
_cell.angle_gamma   90.00
#
_symmetry.space_group_name_H-M   'P 1'
#
loop_
_entity.id
_entity.type
_entity.pdbx_description
1 polymer ?
#
loop_
_entity_poly.entity_id
_entity_poly.type
_entity_poly.pdbx_seq_one_letter_code
_entity_poly.pdbx_strand_id
1 'polypeptide(L)'
;MATPDEIFDDASGDVAIGDLDSAVEKYRRCVQLDANFFDGWHALGMALMKLGRFEEAIEAGRRAVELRPNDQIGWTSLSLFYNRAG
;
A
#
# COMPACT_ATOMS: atom_id res chain seq x y z
N MET A 1 19.42 -7.57 8.72
CA MET A 1 18.31 -7.56 7.75
C MET A 1 17.45 -6.37 8.09
N ALA A 2 17.10 -5.53 7.12
CA ALA A 2 16.19 -4.41 7.38
C ALA A 2 14.80 -4.95 7.75
N THR A 3 14.20 -4.40 8.79
CA THR A 3 12.85 -4.76 9.22
C THR A 3 11.80 -4.20 8.27
N PRO A 4 10.56 -4.75 8.24
CA PRO A 4 9.48 -4.18 7.44
C PRO A 4 9.23 -2.70 7.75
N ASP A 5 9.43 -2.28 9.00
CA ASP A 5 9.27 -0.91 9.48
C ASP A 5 10.33 0.03 8.89
N GLU A 6 11.61 -0.37 8.92
CA GLU A 6 12.70 0.41 8.31
C GLU A 6 12.51 0.61 6.80
N ILE A 7 12.03 -0.42 6.09
CA ILE A 7 11.75 -0.35 4.65
C ILE A 7 10.52 0.54 4.39
N PHE A 8 9.55 0.53 5.32
CA PHE A 8 8.35 1.35 5.21
C PHE A 8 8.67 2.84 5.40
N ASP A 9 9.52 3.18 6.36
CA ASP A 9 9.99 4.54 6.58
C ASP A 9 10.78 5.05 5.36
N ASP A 10 11.65 4.22 4.80
CA ASP A 10 12.40 4.52 3.58
C ASP A 10 11.45 4.73 2.37
N ALA A 11 10.45 3.86 2.20
CA ALA A 11 9.42 4.01 1.19
C ALA A 11 8.59 5.29 1.37
N SER A 12 8.30 5.66 2.62
CA SER A 12 7.59 6.90 2.96
C SER A 12 8.41 8.14 2.58
N GLY A 13 9.73 8.08 2.74
CA GLY A 13 10.67 9.09 2.27
C GLY A 13 10.59 9.29 0.75
N ASP A 14 10.57 8.20 -0.02
CA ASP A 14 10.43 8.25 -1.49
C ASP A 14 9.10 8.89 -1.92
N VAL A 15 7.99 8.56 -1.24
CA VAL A 15 6.70 9.20 -1.49
C VAL A 15 6.78 10.71 -1.27
N ALA A 16 7.52 11.17 -0.24
CA ALA A 16 7.64 12.58 0.09
C ALA A 16 8.40 13.38 -0.98
N ILE A 17 9.39 12.76 -1.64
CA ILE A 17 10.12 13.38 -2.77
C ILE A 17 9.44 13.14 -4.13
N GLY A 18 8.35 12.38 -4.16
CA GLY A 18 7.56 12.10 -5.36
C GLY A 18 8.02 10.91 -6.19
N ASP A 19 8.99 10.13 -5.70
CA ASP A 19 9.45 8.90 -6.36
C ASP A 19 8.53 7.73 -5.99
N LEU A 20 7.37 7.72 -6.64
CA LEU A 20 6.32 6.75 -6.35
C LEU A 20 6.67 5.33 -6.83
N ASP A 21 7.46 5.18 -7.89
CA ASP A 21 7.88 3.88 -8.40
C ASP A 21 8.81 3.19 -7.40
N SER A 22 9.84 3.89 -6.89
CA SER A 22 10.72 3.36 -5.84
C SER A 22 9.93 3.03 -4.57
N ALA A 23 9.03 3.91 -4.15
CA ALA A 23 8.15 3.67 -3.00
C ALA A 23 7.33 2.38 -3.15
N VAL A 24 6.75 2.13 -4.32
CA VAL A 24 5.98 0.91 -4.60
C VAL A 24 6.84 -0.34 -4.47
N GLU A 25 8.07 -0.33 -4.99
CA GLU A 25 8.98 -1.47 -4.86
C GLU A 25 9.32 -1.76 -3.39
N LYS A 26 9.58 -0.71 -2.60
CA LYS A 26 9.88 -0.84 -1.17
C LYS A 26 8.65 -1.32 -0.38
N TYR A 27 7.46 -0.76 -0.62
CA TYR A 27 6.23 -1.25 0.04
C TYR A 27 5.90 -2.70 -0.34
N ARG A 28 6.14 -3.12 -1.58
CA ARG A 28 6.03 -4.54 -1.97
C ARG A 28 6.95 -5.42 -1.14
N ARG A 29 8.17 -4.95 -0.90
CA ARG A 29 9.12 -5.68 -0.07
C ARG A 29 8.66 -5.74 1.39
N CYS A 30 8.07 -4.67 1.94
CA CYS A 30 7.47 -4.70 3.27
C CYS A 30 6.43 -5.81 3.39
N VAL A 31 5.47 -5.87 2.47
CA VAL A 31 4.37 -6.86 2.52
C VAL A 31 4.82 -8.29 2.16
N GLN A 32 5.94 -8.44 1.46
CA GLN A 32 6.58 -9.74 1.23
C GLN A 32 7.31 -10.25 2.48
N LEU A 33 7.89 -9.35 3.28
CA LEU A 33 8.55 -9.70 4.54
C LEU A 33 7.53 -9.96 5.65
N ASP A 34 6.47 -9.16 5.70
CA ASP A 34 5.34 -9.35 6.60
C ASP A 34 4.01 -9.17 5.86
N ALA A 35 3.41 -10.29 5.49
CA ALA A 35 2.12 -10.32 4.83
C ALA A 35 0.96 -9.79 5.70
N ASN A 36 1.14 -9.69 7.02
CA ASN A 36 0.15 -9.15 7.95
C ASN A 36 0.35 -7.65 8.24
N PHE A 37 1.28 -7.00 7.55
CA PHE A 37 1.56 -5.59 7.76
C PHE A 37 0.54 -4.70 7.04
N PHE A 38 -0.54 -4.37 7.77
CA PHE A 38 -1.65 -3.56 7.27
C PHE A 38 -1.19 -2.24 6.64
N ASP A 39 -0.32 -1.50 7.34
CA ASP A 39 0.16 -0.19 6.88
C ASP A 39 0.94 -0.31 5.56
N GLY A 40 1.72 -1.38 5.39
CA GLY A 40 2.41 -1.69 4.14
C GLY A 40 1.45 -1.92 2.97
N TRP A 41 0.39 -2.73 3.16
CA TRP A 41 -0.62 -2.95 2.12
C TRP A 41 -1.40 -1.69 1.77
N HIS A 42 -1.76 -0.92 2.80
CA HIS A 42 -2.47 0.34 2.64
C HIS A 42 -1.64 1.37 1.86
N ALA A 43 -0.37 1.58 2.26
CA ALA A 43 0.54 2.52 1.61
C ALA A 43 0.90 2.08 0.17
N LEU A 44 1.09 0.77 -0.06
CA LEU A 44 1.26 0.21 -1.39
C LEU A 44 0.09 0.56 -2.30
N GLY A 45 -1.15 0.34 -1.84
CA GLY A 45 -2.35 0.68 -2.59
C GLY A 45 -2.44 2.17 -2.92
N MET A 46 -2.13 3.04 -1.95
CA MET A 46 -2.11 4.49 -2.17
C MET A 46 -1.05 4.94 -3.18
N ALA A 47 0.15 4.36 -3.13
CA ALA A 47 1.21 4.69 -4.08
C ALA A 47 0.86 4.23 -5.51
N LEU A 48 0.34 3.00 -5.65
CA LEU A 48 -0.15 2.46 -6.92
C LEU A 48 -1.29 3.31 -7.52
N MET A 49 -2.21 3.80 -6.67
CA MET A 49 -3.26 4.72 -7.08
C MET A 49 -2.73 6.02 -7.66
N LYS A 50 -1.69 6.59 -7.03
CA LYS A 50 -1.05 7.82 -7.53
C LYS A 50 -0.35 7.59 -8.87
N LEU A 51 0.19 6.39 -9.09
CA LEU A 51 0.77 5.97 -10.37
C LEU A 51 -0.26 5.58 -11.44
N GLY A 52 -1.56 5.55 -11.10
CA GLY A 52 -2.63 5.13 -12.04
C GLY A 52 -2.74 3.61 -12.21
N ARG A 53 -2.05 2.82 -11.39
CA ARG A 53 -2.07 1.35 -11.43
C ARG A 53 -3.23 0.81 -10.58
N PHE A 54 -4.45 1.09 -11.04
CA PHE A 54 -5.66 0.90 -10.23
C PHE A 54 -5.98 -0.55 -9.89
N GLU A 55 -5.78 -1.49 -10.82
CA GLU A 55 -6.03 -2.91 -10.57
C GLU A 55 -5.15 -3.46 -9.43
N GLU A 56 -3.86 -3.11 -9.45
CA GLU A 56 -2.91 -3.52 -8.42
C GLU A 56 -3.20 -2.83 -7.08
N ALA A 57 -3.68 -1.59 -7.10
CA ALA A 57 -4.10 -0.91 -5.89
C ALA A 57 -5.32 -1.57 -5.24
N ILE A 58 -6.31 -1.99 -6.04
CA ILE A 58 -7.49 -2.72 -5.56
C ILE A 58 -7.05 -4.03 -4.90
N GLU A 59 -6.13 -4.78 -5.51
CA GLU A 59 -5.62 -6.02 -4.92
C GLU A 59 -4.92 -5.76 -3.56
N ALA A 60 -4.08 -4.71 -3.48
CA ALA A 60 -3.47 -4.31 -2.21
C ALA A 60 -4.52 -3.90 -1.15
N GLY A 61 -5.54 -3.15 -1.55
CA GLY A 61 -6.65 -2.77 -0.68
C GLY A 61 -7.48 -3.96 -0.20
N ARG A 62 -7.69 -4.96 -1.05
CA ARG A 62 -8.34 -6.23 -0.68
C ARG A 62 -7.57 -6.97 0.40
N ARG A 63 -6.24 -7.05 0.26
CA ARG A 63 -5.38 -7.62 1.30
C ARG A 63 -5.46 -6.83 2.61
N ALA A 64 -5.47 -5.50 2.54
CA ALA A 64 -5.62 -4.67 3.74
C ALA A 64 -6.95 -4.94 4.49
N VAL A 65 -8.08 -5.07 3.79
CA VAL A 65 -9.37 -5.40 4.43
C VAL A 65 -9.46 -6.85 4.90
N GLU A 66 -8.78 -7.80 4.25
CA GLU A 66 -8.67 -9.18 4.73
C GLU A 66 -7.95 -9.25 6.08
N LEU A 67 -6.91 -8.44 6.27
CA LEU A 67 -6.15 -8.37 7.52
C LEU A 67 -6.93 -7.71 8.65
N ARG A 68 -7.67 -6.64 8.33
CA ARG A 68 -8.48 -5.89 9.29
C ARG A 68 -9.90 -5.66 8.77
N PRO A 69 -10.76 -6.70 8.78
CA PRO A 69 -12.10 -6.60 8.20
C PRO A 69 -13.03 -5.65 8.96
N ASN A 70 -12.71 -5.35 10.23
CA ASN A 70 -13.47 -4.42 11.06
C ASN A 70 -12.89 -3.00 11.06
N ASP A 71 -11.80 -2.75 10.34
CA ASP A 71 -11.16 -1.45 10.27
C ASP A 71 -11.74 -0.63 9.12
N GLN A 72 -12.35 0.50 9.46
CA GLN A 72 -13.00 1.38 8.50
C GLN A 72 -12.00 1.99 7.51
N ILE A 73 -10.72 2.13 7.88
CA ILE A 73 -9.70 2.72 7.02
C ILE A 73 -9.48 1.82 5.79
N GLY A 74 -9.34 0.51 6.00
CA GLY A 74 -9.15 -0.44 4.90
C GLY A 74 -10.27 -0.37 3.87
N TRP A 75 -11.53 -0.37 4.34
CA TRP A 75 -12.70 -0.30 3.46
C TRP A 75 -12.83 1.06 2.76
N THR A 76 -12.49 2.15 3.46
CA THR A 76 -12.50 3.50 2.86
C THR A 76 -11.48 3.59 1.73
N SER A 77 -10.28 3.07 1.95
CA SER A 77 -9.22 3.04 0.94
C SER A 77 -9.58 2.13 -0.23
N LEU A 78 -10.10 0.93 0.02
CA LEU A 78 -10.59 0.05 -1.04
C LEU A 78 -11.70 0.71 -1.88
N SER A 79 -12.65 1.39 -1.23
CA SER A 79 -13.71 2.13 -1.92
C SER A 79 -13.15 3.25 -2.79
N LEU A 80 -12.16 4.00 -2.28
CA LEU A 80 -11.44 5.01 -3.05
C LEU A 80 -10.76 4.39 -4.28
N PHE A 81 -10.17 3.21 -4.14
CA PHE A 81 -9.48 2.53 -5.23
C PHE A 81 -10.45 2.13 -6.35
N TYR A 82 -11.60 1.57 -6.00
CA TYR A 82 -12.66 1.28 -6.97
C TYR A 82 -13.21 2.53 -7.66
N ASN A 83 -13.50 3.59 -6.92
CA ASN A 83 -14.02 4.83 -7.49
C ASN A 83 -13.06 5.48 -8.51
N ARG A 84 -11.75 5.27 -8.34
CA ARG A 84 -10.73 5.81 -9.25
C ARG A 84 -10.50 4.90 -10.46
N ALA A 85 -10.75 3.60 -10.30
CA ALA A 85 -10.65 2.61 -11.37
C ALA A 85 -11.77 2.74 -12.42
N GLY A 86 -12.95 3.23 -12.02
CA GLY A 86 -14.08 3.51 -12.91
C GLY A 86 -15.35 2.76 -12.53
#